data_AF-A0A8T4ZW43-F1
#
_entry.id   AF-A0A8T4ZW43-F1
#
_cell.length_a   1.000
_cell.length_b   1.000
_cell.length_c   1.000
_cell.angle_alpha   90.00
_cell.angle_beta   90.00
_cell.angle_gamma   90.00
#
_symmetry.space_group_name_H-M   'P 1'
#
loop_
_entity.id
_entity.type
_entity.pdbx_description
1 polymer ?
#
loop_
_entity_poly.entity_id
_entity_poly.type
_entity_poly.pdbx_seq_one_letter_code
_entity_poly.pdbx_strand_id
1 'polypeptide(L)' 'MVKLKNKPKSEGIASISISLGLEKCSNPWNGDCKSTDIALYIMYRGERIPLCWDCWKTISRKNFDWETY' A
#
# COMPACT_ATOMS: atom_id res chain seq x y z
N MET A 1 -42.05 -25.41 -27.79
CA MET A 1 -40.66 -25.68 -27.36
C MET A 1 -39.73 -24.73 -28.10
N VAL A 2 -39.34 -23.62 -27.48
CA VAL A 2 -38.34 -22.70 -28.08
C VAL A 2 -37.11 -22.70 -27.17
N LYS A 3 -36.01 -23.24 -27.68
CA LYS A 3 -34.70 -23.22 -27.01
C LYS A 3 -34.11 -21.83 -27.17
N LEU A 4 -34.20 -20.99 -26.14
CA LEU A 4 -33.43 -19.76 -26.06
C LEU A 4 -32.03 -20.13 -25.55
N LYS A 5 -31.05 -20.23 -26.45
CA LYS A 5 -29.62 -20.34 -26.09
C LYS A 5 -28.97 -18.97 -26.26
N ASN A 6 -29.21 -18.06 -25.32
CA ASN A 6 -28.40 -16.84 -25.23
C ASN A 6 -27.36 -17.05 -24.13
N LYS A 7 -26.17 -17.51 -24.54
CA LYS A 7 -24.98 -17.50 -23.69
C LYS A 7 -24.40 -16.08 -23.76
N PRO A 8 -24.33 -15.32 -22.65
CA PRO A 8 -23.66 -14.03 -22.68
C PRO A 8 -22.19 -14.27 -23.05
N LYS A 9 -21.75 -13.64 -24.13
CA LYS A 9 -20.33 -13.53 -24.45
C LYS A 9 -19.74 -12.65 -23.36
N SER A 10 -18.95 -13.25 -22.46
CA SER A 10 -18.13 -12.50 -21.54
C SER A 10 -17.09 -11.74 -22.37
N GLU A 11 -17.38 -10.49 -22.68
CA GLU A 11 -16.40 -9.57 -23.23
C GLU A 11 -15.32 -9.44 -22.16
N GLY A 12 -14.13 -9.94 -22.49
CA GLY A 12 -12.98 -9.83 -21.62
C GLY A 12 -12.79 -8.36 -21.29
N ILE A 13 -12.88 -8.02 -20.01
CA ILE A 13 -12.44 -6.74 -19.50
C ILE A 13 -10.96 -6.71 -19.87
N ALA A 14 -10.62 -5.98 -20.92
CA ALA A 14 -9.25 -5.68 -21.26
C ALA A 14 -8.62 -5.18 -19.96
N SER A 15 -7.68 -5.95 -19.43
CA SER A 15 -6.94 -5.66 -18.22
C SER A 15 -6.18 -4.37 -18.48
N ILE A 16 -6.86 -3.26 -18.23
CA ILE A 16 -6.29 -1.94 -18.21
C ILE A 16 -5.27 -2.00 -17.08
N SER A 17 -4.01 -2.25 -17.45
CA SER A 17 -2.86 -2.08 -16.58
C SER A 17 -2.67 -0.58 -16.40
N ILE A 18 -3.59 0.08 -15.69
CA ILE A 18 -3.24 1.34 -15.07
C ILE A 18 -2.14 0.95 -14.08
N SER A 19 -0.90 1.27 -14.41
CA SER A 19 0.17 1.40 -13.43
C SER A 19 -0.17 2.59 -12.54
N LEU A 20 -1.24 2.47 -11.75
CA LEU A 20 -1.51 3.29 -10.60
C LEU A 20 -0.35 2.93 -9.70
N GLY A 21 0.68 3.78 -9.69
CA GLY A 21 1.86 3.56 -8.87
C GLY A 21 1.39 3.43 -7.43
N LEU A 22 1.20 2.18 -6.99
CA LEU A 22 0.80 1.88 -5.63
C LEU A 22 1.85 2.50 -4.73
N GLU A 23 1.40 3.39 -3.86
CA GLU A 23 2.26 4.06 -2.90
C GLU A 23 3.01 3.01 -2.08
N LYS A 24 4.31 3.21 -1.89
CA LYS A 24 5.19 2.26 -1.21
C LYS A 24 5.66 2.86 0.10
N CYS A 25 5.79 1.99 1.09
CA CYS A 25 6.47 2.30 2.33
C CYS A 25 7.78 3.03 2.06
N SER A 26 8.01 4.10 2.80
CA SER A 26 9.22 4.92 2.71
C SER A 26 9.89 5.00 4.07
N ASN A 27 10.00 3.85 4.75
CA ASN A 27 10.58 3.76 6.09
C ASN A 27 12.03 4.28 6.11
N PRO A 28 12.32 5.40 6.82
CA PRO A 28 13.64 6.01 6.83
C PRO A 28 14.68 5.19 7.61
N TRP A 29 14.22 4.24 8.44
CA TRP A 29 15.07 3.39 9.28
C TRP A 29 15.35 2.00 8.67
N ASN A 30 14.75 1.66 7.52
CA ASN A 30 14.89 0.36 6.86
C ASN A 30 14.76 0.51 5.33
N GLY A 31 15.58 1.37 4.73
CA GLY A 31 15.39 2.06 3.44
C GLY A 31 15.05 1.26 2.16
N ASP A 32 14.86 -0.06 2.22
CA ASP A 32 14.53 -0.91 1.08
C ASP A 32 13.10 -1.50 1.11
N CYS A 33 12.26 -1.10 2.07
CA CYS A 33 10.88 -1.61 2.14
C CYS A 33 10.05 -1.14 0.93
N LYS A 34 9.48 -2.07 0.16
CA LYS A 34 8.62 -1.79 -1.01
C LYS A 34 7.16 -2.20 -0.82
N SER A 35 6.77 -2.49 0.42
CA SER A 35 5.39 -2.89 0.75
C SER A 35 4.41 -1.77 0.44
N THR A 36 3.24 -2.14 -0.09
CA THR A 36 2.13 -1.24 -0.38
C THR A 36 1.02 -1.33 0.67
N ASP A 37 1.20 -2.14 1.72
CA ASP A 37 0.26 -2.29 2.84
C ASP A 37 0.47 -1.16 3.86
N ILE A 38 0.11 0.07 3.44
CA ILE A 38 0.34 1.29 4.22
C ILE A 38 -0.60 1.33 5.43
N ALA A 39 -0.02 1.45 6.63
CA ALA A 39 -0.75 1.51 7.88
C ALA A 39 -0.93 2.96 8.37
N LEU A 40 0.09 3.79 8.22
CA LEU A 40 0.05 5.18 8.68
C LEU A 40 1.03 6.06 7.91
N TYR A 41 0.91 7.37 8.16
CA TYR A 41 1.84 8.38 7.66
C TYR A 41 2.50 9.09 8.85
N ILE A 42 3.80 9.36 8.74
CA ILE A 42 4.54 10.15 9.72
C ILE A 42 5.11 11.41 9.09
N MET A 43 5.43 12.39 9.92
CA MET A 43 6.29 13.50 9.53
C MET A 43 7.75 13.11 9.82
N TYR A 44 8.60 13.12 8.80
CA TYR A 44 10.03 12.88 8.93
C TYR A 44 10.78 13.94 8.13
N ARG A 45 11.65 14.71 8.79
CA ARG A 45 12.42 15.82 8.16
C ARG A 45 11.55 16.81 7.37
N GLY A 46 10.34 17.08 7.87
CA GLY A 46 9.39 17.99 7.22
C GLY A 46 8.56 17.36 6.10
N GLU A 47 8.79 16.09 5.76
CA GLU A 47 8.04 15.38 4.74
C GLU A 47 7.04 14.40 5.36
N ARG A 48 5.84 14.33 4.78
CA ARG A 48 4.85 13.30 5.13
C ARG A 48 5.16 12.04 4.35
N ILE A 49 5.55 10.98 5.04
CA ILE A 49 5.96 9.71 4.41
C ILE A 49 5.09 8.53 4.86
N PRO A 50 4.80 7.56 3.96
CA PRO A 50 4.01 6.37 4.28
C PRO A 50 4.85 5.29 4.98
N LEU A 51 4.26 4.61 5.98
CA LEU A 51 4.81 3.43 6.64
C LEU A 51 3.86 2.24 6.50
N CYS A 52 4.40 1.09 6.09
CA CYS A 52 3.65 -0.16 6.08
C CYS A 52 3.44 -0.73 7.48
N TRP A 53 2.47 -1.64 7.59
CA TRP A 53 2.14 -2.33 8.84
C TRP A 53 3.34 -3.01 9.51
N ASP A 54 4.16 -3.75 8.76
CA ASP A 54 5.33 -4.46 9.30
C ASP A 54 6.40 -3.51 9.86
N CYS A 55 6.64 -2.40 9.15
CA CYS A 55 7.57 -1.36 9.60
C CYS A 55 7.04 -0.68 10.86
N TRP A 56 5.75 -0.31 10.86
CA TRP A 56 5.12 0.31 12.01
C TRP A 56 5.17 -0.61 13.25
N LYS A 57 4.76 -1.87 13.09
CA LYS A 57 4.80 -2.88 14.16
C LYS A 57 6.19 -3.07 14.76
N THR A 58 7.24 -2.91 13.95
CA THR A 58 8.63 -2.97 14.42
C THR A 58 9.00 -1.74 15.24
N ILE A 59 8.62 -0.55 14.77
CA ILE A 59 8.89 0.72 15.45
C ILE A 59 8.13 0.80 16.77
N SER A 60 6.83 0.44 16.77
CA SER A 60 5.94 0.54 17.93
C SER A 60 6.34 -0.37 19.10
N ARG A 61 7.22 -1.35 18.86
CA ARG A 61 7.77 -2.25 19.88
C ARG A 61 9.07 -1.75 20.48
N LYS A 62 9.69 -0.74 19.87
CA LYS A 62 10.94 -0.15 20.37
C LYS A 62 10.58 0.93 21.39
N ASN A 63 11.36 0.99 22.46
CA ASN A 63 11.21 1.98 23.51
C ASN A 63 12.00 3.24 23.11
N PHE A 64 11.44 4.03 22.18
CA PHE A 64 11.98 5.33 21.82
C PHE A 64 11.13 6.40 22.46
N ASP A 65 11.74 7.21 23.32
CA ASP A 65 11.14 8.45 23.76
C ASP A 65 11.32 9.51 22.68
N TRP A 66 10.35 10.41 22.58
CA TRP A 66 10.48 11.64 21.81
C TRP A 66 11.38 12.55 22.63
N GLU A 67 12.66 12.67 22.23
CA GLU A 67 13.54 13.68 22.84
C GLU A 67 12.90 15.05 22.65
N THR A 68 12.41 15.61 23.75
CA THR A 68 11.79 16.93 23.79
C THR A 68 12.92 17.94 23.89
N TYR A 69 13.23 18.62 22.79
CA TYR A 69 14.06 19.82 22.80
C TYR A 69 13.17 21.05 23.02
#